data_AF-A0A7C5EJG5-F1
#
_entry.id   AF-A0A7C5EJG5-F1
#
_cell.length_a   1.000
_cell.length_b   1.000
_cell.length_c   1.000
_cell.angle_alpha   90.00
_cell.angle_beta   90.00
_cell.angle_gamma   90.00
#
_symmetry.space_group_name_H-M   'P 1'
#
loop_
_entity.id
_entity.type
_entity.pdbx_description
1 polymer ?
#
loop_
_entity_poly.entity_id
_entity_poly.type
_entity_poly.pdbx_seq_one_letter_code
_entity_poly.pdbx_strand_id
1 'polypeptide(L)'
;MSQADLELNREIRKILIRHWIDLGRLSFRSVNGRVWIRGELHRIAGVQEELTPSLVDTIFSEMRRLRGIVSMNIELNNWIQSQGGWKPMESEDKTAPLISPDQTQGPRVHDIGPG
;
A
#
# COMPACT_ATOMS: atom_id res chain seq x y z
N MET A 1 -13.14 -2.08 -23.86
CA MET A 1 -12.04 -2.91 -23.33
C MET A 1 -12.11 -4.24 -24.06
N SER A 2 -10.99 -4.78 -24.54
CA SER A 2 -11.00 -6.04 -25.31
C SER A 2 -11.24 -7.25 -24.40
N GLN A 3 -11.67 -8.39 -24.95
CA GLN A 3 -11.76 -9.63 -24.17
C GLN A 3 -10.39 -10.05 -23.61
N ALA A 4 -9.32 -9.84 -24.37
CA ALA A 4 -7.95 -10.12 -23.92
C ALA A 4 -7.55 -9.28 -22.70
N ASP A 5 -7.95 -8.00 -22.67
CA ASP A 5 -7.71 -7.13 -21.51
C ASP A 5 -8.53 -7.56 -20.29
N LEU A 6 -9.78 -7.98 -20.47
CA LEU A 6 -10.59 -8.49 -19.36
C LEU A 6 -9.96 -9.75 -18.74
N GLU A 7 -9.46 -10.67 -19.58
CA GLU A 7 -8.77 -11.86 -19.10
C GLU A 7 -7.44 -11.51 -18.41
N LEU A 8 -6.67 -10.56 -18.97
CA LEU A 8 -5.43 -10.10 -18.33
C LEU A 8 -5.69 -9.46 -16.95
N ASN A 9 -6.72 -8.61 -16.84
CA ASN A 9 -7.15 -8.05 -15.56
C ASN A 9 -7.59 -9.14 -14.57
N ARG A 10 -8.22 -10.22 -15.05
CA ARG A 10 -8.62 -11.36 -14.23
C ARG A 10 -7.40 -12.12 -13.70
N GLU A 11 -6.41 -12.40 -14.55
CA GLU A 11 -5.19 -13.10 -14.15
C GLU A 11 -4.33 -12.27 -13.18
N ILE A 12 -4.19 -10.97 -13.41
CA ILE A 12 -3.52 -10.05 -12.47
C ILE A 12 -4.24 -10.10 -11.10
N ARG A 13 -5.57 -10.03 -11.10
CA ARG A 13 -6.36 -10.13 -9.86
C ARG A 13 -6.10 -11.46 -9.13
N LYS A 14 -6.04 -12.58 -9.84
CA LYS A 14 -5.74 -13.90 -9.24
C LYS A 14 -4.36 -13.94 -8.58
N ILE A 15 -3.33 -13.38 -9.23
CA ILE A 15 -1.98 -13.28 -8.66
C ILE A 15 -2.01 -12.49 -7.36
N LEU A 16 -2.60 -11.29 -7.37
CA LEU A 16 -2.69 -10.43 -6.19
C LEU A 16 -3.41 -11.11 -5.01
N ILE A 17 -4.53 -11.80 -5.28
CA ILE A 17 -5.28 -12.53 -4.24
C ILE A 17 -4.46 -13.69 -3.66
N ARG A 18 -3.74 -14.45 -4.50
CA ARG A 18 -2.89 -15.56 -4.06
C ARG A 18 -1.78 -15.11 -3.12
N HIS A 19 -1.28 -13.88 -3.32
CA HIS A 19 -0.28 -13.23 -2.47
C HIS A 19 -0.89 -12.42 -1.33
N TRP A 20 -2.20 -12.59 -1.06
CA TRP A 20 -2.93 -11.94 0.03
C TRP A 20 -2.87 -10.41 -0.02
N ILE A 21 -2.82 -9.82 -1.22
CA ILE A 21 -2.73 -8.37 -1.39
C ILE A 21 -4.10 -7.71 -1.22
N ASP A 22 -4.12 -6.59 -0.49
CA ASP A 22 -5.29 -5.74 -0.34
C ASP A 22 -5.61 -4.99 -1.64
N LEU A 23 -6.61 -5.49 -2.37
CA LEU A 23 -7.09 -4.89 -3.61
C LEU A 23 -7.81 -3.56 -3.40
N GLY A 24 -8.23 -3.22 -2.18
CA GLY A 24 -8.84 -1.93 -1.87
C GLY A 24 -7.85 -0.76 -1.91
N ARG A 25 -6.55 -1.05 -1.77
CA ARG A 25 -5.46 -0.07 -1.80
C ARG A 25 -4.73 0.03 -3.13
N LEU A 26 -5.08 -0.84 -4.08
CA LEU A 26 -4.49 -0.88 -5.41
C LEU A 26 -5.52 -0.66 -6.49
N SER A 27 -5.20 0.22 -7.43
CA SER A 27 -5.90 0.34 -8.71
C SER A 27 -5.04 -0.30 -9.79
N PHE A 28 -5.65 -1.18 -10.59
CA PHE A 28 -4.98 -1.74 -11.76
C PHE A 28 -5.91 -1.85 -12.95
N ARG A 29 -5.34 -1.68 -14.14
CA ARG A 29 -6.05 -1.92 -15.41
C ARG A 29 -5.08 -2.35 -16.49
N SER A 30 -5.59 -3.13 -17.44
CA SER A 30 -4.95 -3.34 -18.72
C SER A 30 -5.72 -2.67 -19.87
N VAL A 31 -4.97 -2.17 -20.85
CA VAL A 31 -5.50 -1.70 -22.14
C VAL A 31 -4.49 -2.08 -23.22
N ASN A 32 -4.92 -2.88 -24.19
CA ASN A 32 -4.06 -3.38 -25.28
C ASN A 32 -2.78 -4.05 -24.75
N GLY A 33 -2.89 -4.84 -23.68
CA GLY A 33 -1.75 -5.55 -23.07
C GLY A 33 -0.78 -4.67 -22.27
N ARG A 34 -1.01 -3.36 -22.20
CA ARG A 34 -0.27 -2.47 -21.29
C ARG A 34 -0.99 -2.41 -19.96
N VAL A 35 -0.26 -2.62 -18.87
CA VAL A 35 -0.80 -2.68 -17.52
C VAL A 35 -0.35 -1.46 -16.73
N TRP A 36 -1.27 -0.83 -16.01
CA TRP A 36 -0.97 0.19 -15.02
C TRP A 36 -1.39 -0.33 -13.65
N ILE A 37 -0.51 -0.22 -12.66
CA ILE A 37 -0.76 -0.56 -11.26
C ILE A 37 -0.37 0.65 -10.42
N ARG A 38 -1.28 1.11 -9.56
CA ARG A 38 -1.12 2.31 -8.74
C ARG A 38 -1.65 2.11 -7.33
N GLY A 39 -1.02 2.75 -6.34
CA GLY A 39 -1.53 2.82 -4.97
C GLY A 39 -0.53 2.31 -3.94
N GLU A 40 -1.03 1.62 -2.92
CA GLU A 40 -0.20 1.05 -1.86
C GLU A 40 -0.26 -0.48 -1.88
N LEU A 41 0.91 -1.12 -1.91
CA LEU A 41 1.00 -2.57 -1.87
C LEU A 41 1.08 -3.04 -0.42
N HIS A 42 -0.04 -3.50 0.12
CA HIS A 42 -0.16 -4.10 1.45
C HIS A 42 -0.78 -5.48 1.38
N ARG A 43 -0.49 -6.32 2.37
CA ARG A 43 -1.32 -7.51 2.60
C ARG A 43 -2.67 -7.12 3.21
N ILE A 44 -3.66 -7.99 3.02
CA ILE A 44 -4.95 -7.88 3.72
C ILE A 44 -4.74 -7.92 5.24
N ALA A 45 -5.63 -7.26 5.97
CA ALA A 45 -5.60 -7.25 7.43
C ALA A 45 -5.65 -8.67 8.01
N GLY A 46 -4.87 -8.93 9.06
CA GLY A 46 -4.80 -10.22 9.74
C GLY A 46 -3.70 -11.17 9.24
N VAL A 47 -3.04 -10.86 8.11
CA VAL A 47 -1.85 -11.60 7.68
C VAL A 47 -0.61 -10.97 8.31
N GLN A 48 0.08 -11.71 9.18
CA GLN A 48 1.22 -11.19 9.97
C GLN A 48 2.53 -11.13 9.18
N GLU A 49 2.66 -11.91 8.12
CA GLU A 49 3.89 -11.93 7.31
C GLU A 49 3.97 -10.65 6.45
N GLU A 50 5.03 -9.87 6.67
CA GLU A 50 5.28 -8.65 5.92
C GLU A 50 5.72 -8.94 4.48
N LEU A 51 5.48 -7.97 3.60
CA LEU A 51 6.01 -8.02 2.24
C LEU A 51 7.51 -7.74 2.29
N THR A 52 8.30 -8.66 1.76
CA THR A 52 9.75 -8.50 1.58
C THR A 52 10.05 -8.03 0.15
N PRO A 53 11.20 -7.36 -0.09
CA PRO A 53 11.68 -7.05 -1.44
C PRO A 53 11.60 -8.20 -2.45
N SER A 54 12.00 -9.40 -2.04
CA SER A 54 12.00 -10.59 -2.91
C SER A 54 10.59 -11.08 -3.23
N LEU A 55 9.65 -10.96 -2.28
CA LEU A 55 8.26 -11.30 -2.51
C LEU A 55 7.58 -10.29 -3.44
N VAL A 56 7.84 -9.00 -3.26
CA VAL A 56 7.35 -7.95 -4.16
C VAL A 56 7.90 -8.16 -5.59
N ASP A 57 9.18 -8.51 -5.72
CA ASP A 57 9.74 -8.88 -7.01
C ASP A 57 9.04 -10.10 -7.62
N THR A 58 8.82 -11.15 -6.81
CA THR A 58 8.13 -12.38 -7.23
C THR A 58 6.73 -12.09 -7.76
N ILE A 59 5.94 -11.28 -7.06
CA ILE A 59 4.58 -10.88 -7.46
C ILE A 59 4.60 -10.24 -8.85
N PHE A 60 5.46 -9.23 -9.06
CA PHE A 60 5.48 -8.51 -10.33
C PHE A 60 6.16 -9.31 -11.45
N SER A 61 7.12 -10.17 -11.13
CA SER A 61 7.72 -11.11 -12.08
C SER A 61 6.73 -12.18 -12.53
N GLU A 62 5.85 -12.67 -11.65
CA GLU A 62 4.71 -13.52 -12.04
C GLU A 62 3.78 -12.81 -13.02
N MET A 63 3.41 -11.56 -12.73
CA MET A 63 2.55 -10.78 -13.63
C MET A 63 3.20 -10.61 -15.00
N ARG A 64 4.48 -10.19 -15.05
CA ARG A 64 5.22 -10.00 -16.31
C ARG A 64 5.27 -11.25 -17.19
N ARG A 65 5.14 -12.44 -16.62
CA ARG A 65 5.09 -13.72 -17.35
C ARG A 65 3.71 -14.05 -17.93
N LEU A 66 2.67 -13.29 -17.61
CA LEU A 66 1.34 -13.49 -18.20
C LEU A 66 1.38 -13.24 -19.70
N ARG A 67 0.79 -14.17 -20.46
CA ARG A 67 0.65 -14.04 -21.91
C ARG A 67 -0.18 -12.80 -22.25
N GLY A 68 0.32 -11.98 -23.17
CA GLY A 68 -0.38 -10.78 -23.62
C GLY A 68 0.03 -9.49 -22.90
N ILE A 69 0.92 -9.55 -21.89
CA ILE A 69 1.58 -8.35 -21.38
C ILE A 69 2.58 -7.83 -22.41
N VAL A 70 2.41 -6.57 -22.78
CA VAL A 70 3.34 -5.79 -23.61
C VAL A 70 4.26 -4.96 -22.71
N SER A 71 3.69 -4.31 -21.71
CA SER A 71 4.44 -3.51 -20.72
C SER A 71 3.67 -3.36 -19.42
N MET A 72 4.40 -3.05 -18.35
CA MET A 72 3.83 -2.73 -17.05
C MET A 72 4.40 -1.42 -16.53
N ASN A 73 3.52 -0.51 -16.12
CA ASN A 73 3.86 0.67 -15.34
C ASN A 73 3.35 0.47 -13.91
N ILE A 74 4.25 0.52 -12.94
CA ILE A 74 3.97 0.24 -11.53
C ILE A 74 4.39 1.47 -10.74
N GLU A 75 3.41 2.16 -10.16
CA GLU A 75 3.60 3.39 -9.37
C GLU A 75 3.04 3.14 -7.97
N LEU A 76 3.90 2.73 -7.04
CA LEU A 76 3.52 2.46 -5.65
C LEU A 76 3.98 3.60 -4.74
N ASN A 77 3.17 3.92 -3.74
CA ASN A 77 3.48 4.99 -2.77
C ASN A 77 4.37 4.50 -1.62
N ASN A 78 4.43 3.19 -1.39
CA ASN A 78 5.13 2.56 -0.27
C ASN A 78 6.26 1.61 -0.73
N TRP A 79 6.49 1.50 -2.03
CA TRP A 79 7.55 0.68 -2.62
C TRP A 79 8.18 1.38 -3.82
N ILE A 80 9.50 1.33 -3.91
CA ILE A 80 10.25 1.89 -5.03
C ILE A 80 11.12 0.81 -5.69
N GLN A 81 11.13 0.79 -7.01
CA GLN A 81 12.02 -0.08 -7.79
C GLN A 81 13.33 0.67 -8.05
N SER A 82 14.46 0.08 -7.64
CA SER A 82 15.82 0.62 -7.82
C SER A 82 16.70 -0.40 -8.55
N GLN A 83 17.94 -0.03 -8.90
CA GLN A 83 18.89 -0.92 -9.61
C GLN A 83 19.18 -2.25 -8.87
N GLY A 84 18.80 -2.39 -7.60
CA GLY A 84 18.92 -3.63 -6.81
C GLY A 84 17.60 -4.35 -6.51
N GLY A 85 16.48 -3.95 -7.15
CA GLY A 85 15.16 -4.50 -6.90
C GLY A 85 14.24 -3.57 -6.11
N TRP A 86 13.19 -4.14 -5.53
CA TRP A 86 12.19 -3.42 -4.75
C TRP A 86 12.71 -3.05 -3.36
N LYS A 87 12.36 -1.86 -2.89
CA LYS A 87 12.62 -1.42 -1.52
C LYS A 87 11.38 -0.75 -0.96
N PRO A 88 11.05 -0.94 0.33
CA PRO A 88 10.02 -0.13 0.96
C PRO A 88 10.44 1.33 0.89
N MET A 89 9.50 2.23 0.60
CA MET A 89 9.74 3.65 0.78
C MET A 89 9.66 3.92 2.29
N GLU A 90 10.68 4.57 2.84
CA GLU A 90 10.61 5.06 4.22
C GLU A 90 9.40 5.98 4.31
N SER A 91 8.37 5.54 5.02
CA SER A 91 7.37 6.48 5.51
C SER A 91 8.11 7.38 6.48
N GLU A 92 8.16 8.69 6.24
CA GLU A 92 8.40 9.61 7.36
C GLU A 92 7.45 9.17 8.48
N ASP A 93 8.06 8.76 9.58
CA ASP A 93 7.39 8.13 10.71
C ASP A 93 6.10 8.90 11.02
N LYS A 94 4.95 8.22 10.89
CA LYS A 94 3.73 8.64 11.59
C LYS A 94 3.89 8.35 13.09
N THR A 95 4.90 8.97 13.68
CA THR A 95 5.04 9.16 15.12
C THR A 95 4.97 10.66 15.38
N ALA A 96 3.92 11.32 14.90
CA ALA A 96 3.49 12.55 15.52
C ALA A 96 2.79 12.14 16.82
N PRO A 97 3.36 12.42 18.02
CA PRO A 97 2.59 12.26 19.24
C PRO A 97 1.34 13.13 19.14
N LEU A 98 0.19 12.56 19.50
CA LEU A 98 -1.04 13.30 19.77
C LEU A 98 -0.76 14.25 20.95
N ILE A 99 -0.20 15.43 20.67
CA ILE A 99 -0.25 16.54 21.62
C ILE A 99 -1.72 16.95 21.65
N SER A 100 -2.43 16.53 22.69
CA SER A 100 -3.74 17.09 23.03
C SER A 100 -3.48 18.46 23.66
N PRO A 101 -3.95 19.58 23.07
CA PRO A 101 -3.96 20.85 23.79
C PRO A 101 -5.25 20.90 24.60
N ASP A 102 -5.25 20.32 25.80
CA ASP A 102 -6.26 20.67 26.79
C ASP A 102 -5.67 21.67 27.78
N GLN A 103 -5.70 22.94 27.37
CA GLN A 103 -5.70 24.05 28.29
C GLN A 103 -7.13 24.29 28.74
N THR A 104 -7.54 23.70 29.86
CA THR A 104 -8.70 24.19 30.59
C THR A 104 -8.24 25.03 31.78
N GLN A 105 -8.61 26.30 31.73
CA GLN A 105 -8.50 27.31 32.78
C GLN A 105 -9.28 26.92 34.05
N GLY A 106 -8.68 27.21 35.22
CA GLY A 106 -9.38 27.63 36.45
C GLY A 106 -9.78 26.53 37.45
N PRO A 107 -9.96 26.86 38.76
CA PRO A 107 -10.29 28.20 39.27
C PRO A 107 -9.31 28.77 40.32
N ARG A 108 -9.29 30.11 40.40
CA ARG A 108 -8.85 30.87 41.58
C ARG A 108 -9.98 30.91 42.61
N VAL A 109 -9.58 31.19 43.87
CA VAL A 109 -10.32 31.55 45.10
C VAL A 109 -10.91 30.40 45.92
N HIS A 110 -10.77 30.30 47.26
CA HIS A 110 -10.52 31.29 48.33
C HIS A 110 -9.81 30.57 49.52
N ASP A 111 -8.79 31.17 50.13
CA ASP A 111 -8.25 30.72 51.42
C ASP A 111 -9.27 31.06 52.52
N ILE A 112 -9.71 30.03 53.24
CA ILE A 112 -10.53 30.15 54.45
C ILE A 112 -9.59 29.82 55.62
N GLY A 113 -9.36 30.79 56.51
CA GLY A 113 -8.59 30.58 57.74
C GLY A 113 -9.22 29.52 58.66
N PRO A 114 -8.46 28.97 59.61
CA PRO A 114 -8.80 29.27 61.00
C PRO A 114 -7.59 29.33 61.95
N GLY A 115 -7.73 30.06 63.07
CA GLY A 115 -6.84 29.96 64.23
C GLY A 115 -6.59 31.28 64.94
#